data_AF-A0A3B0T839-F1
#
_entry.id   AF-A0A3B0T839-F1
#
_cell.length_a   1.000
_cell.length_b   1.000
_cell.length_c   1.000
_cell.angle_alpha   90.00
_cell.angle_beta   90.00
_cell.angle_gamma   90.00
#
_symmetry.space_group_name_H-M   'P 1'
#
loop_
_entity.id
_entity.type
_entity.pdbx_description
1 polymer ?
#
loop_
_entity_poly.entity_id
_entity_poly.type
_entity_poly.pdbx_seq_one_letter_code
_entity_poly.pdbx_strand_id
1 'polypeptide(L)'
;MAPVKPRNGILNITPYKAGDAKIEGFDRVIKLASNESPMGPSPAAIAAAKEAIDAGLQLYPDPTCSALRAAIGEIHDIDPEQ
;
A
#
# COMPACT_ATOMS: atom_id res chain seq x y z
N MET A 1 -21.38 -8.62 -32.74
CA MET A 1 -20.13 -8.20 -32.05
C MET A 1 -19.41 -9.47 -31.62
N ALA A 2 -18.16 -9.70 -32.04
CA ALA A 2 -17.42 -10.89 -31.60
C ALA A 2 -17.14 -10.79 -30.09
N PRO A 3 -17.19 -11.90 -29.33
CA PRO A 3 -16.90 -11.87 -27.90
C PRO A 3 -15.46 -11.42 -27.67
N VAL A 4 -15.25 -10.51 -26.72
CA VAL A 4 -13.92 -10.06 -26.30
C VAL A 4 -13.21 -11.26 -25.68
N LYS A 5 -12.11 -11.71 -26.30
CA LYS A 5 -11.28 -12.80 -25.79
C LYS A 5 -10.05 -12.24 -25.07
N PRO A 6 -9.78 -12.61 -23.81
CA PRO A 6 -8.54 -12.23 -23.13
C PRO A 6 -7.30 -12.76 -23.88
N ARG A 7 -6.16 -12.07 -23.73
CA ARG A 7 -4.88 -12.57 -24.23
C ARG A 7 -4.54 -13.91 -23.57
N ASN A 8 -3.99 -14.85 -24.34
CA ASN A 8 -3.66 -16.20 -23.84
C ASN A 8 -2.79 -16.19 -22.57
N GLY A 9 -1.86 -15.24 -22.46
CA GLY A 9 -1.01 -15.11 -21.27
C GLY A 9 -1.81 -14.88 -19.97
N ILE A 10 -2.93 -14.16 -20.03
CA ILE A 10 -3.80 -13.93 -18.86
C ILE A 10 -4.50 -15.22 -18.44
N LEU A 11 -4.93 -16.04 -19.40
CA LEU A 11 -5.60 -17.31 -19.13
C LEU A 11 -4.66 -18.37 -18.52
N ASN A 12 -3.35 -18.17 -18.64
CA ASN A 12 -2.34 -19.11 -18.19
C ASN A 12 -1.69 -18.72 -16.86
N ILE A 13 -2.09 -17.60 -16.24
CA ILE A 13 -1.58 -17.18 -14.94
C ILE A 13 -2.40 -17.86 -13.84
N THR A 14 -1.73 -18.58 -12.94
CA THR A 14 -2.35 -19.04 -11.69
C THR A 14 -2.70 -17.84 -10.83
N PRO A 15 -3.98 -17.64 -10.44
CA PRO A 15 -4.36 -16.53 -9.58
C PRO A 15 -3.63 -16.56 -8.25
N TYR A 16 -3.20 -15.39 -7.78
CA TYR A 16 -2.65 -15.26 -6.43
C TYR A 16 -3.72 -15.65 -5.39
N LYS A 17 -3.36 -16.58 -4.50
CA LYS A 17 -4.20 -16.96 -3.36
C LYS A 17 -3.68 -16.21 -2.12
N ALA A 18 -4.44 -15.20 -1.68
CA ALA A 18 -4.13 -14.50 -0.45
C ALA A 18 -4.19 -15.46 0.76
N GLY A 19 -3.34 -15.20 1.76
CA GLY A 19 -3.41 -15.91 3.04
C GLY A 19 -4.69 -15.55 3.80
N ASP A 20 -5.14 -16.45 4.68
CA ASP A 20 -6.36 -16.27 5.45
C ASP A 20 -6.19 -15.12 6.47
N ALA A 21 -7.05 -14.11 6.37
CA ALA A 21 -7.01 -12.91 7.21
C ALA A 21 -7.99 -12.96 8.40
N LYS A 22 -8.87 -13.97 8.45
CA LYS A 22 -9.92 -14.11 9.46
C LYS A 22 -10.00 -15.56 9.92
N ILE A 23 -10.20 -15.75 11.22
CA ILE A 23 -10.44 -17.04 11.84
C ILE A 23 -11.78 -16.93 12.56
N GLU A 24 -12.78 -17.69 12.10
CA GLU A 24 -14.11 -17.69 12.72
C GLU A 24 -14.11 -18.45 14.05
N GLY A 25 -14.99 -18.08 14.97
CA GLY A 25 -15.17 -18.77 16.25
C GLY A 25 -14.21 -18.38 17.37
N PHE A 26 -13.40 -17.32 17.19
CA PHE A 26 -12.51 -16.79 18.23
C PHE A 26 -12.80 -15.31 18.52
N ASP A 27 -12.98 -14.98 19.80
CA ASP A 27 -13.20 -13.59 20.24
C ASP A 27 -11.93 -12.74 20.17
N ARG A 28 -10.76 -13.37 20.22
CA ARG A 28 -9.45 -12.71 20.13
C ARG A 28 -8.55 -13.43 19.15
N VAL A 29 -8.18 -12.74 18.07
CA VAL A 29 -7.28 -13.25 17.03
C VAL A 29 -5.92 -12.55 17.15
N ILE A 30 -4.84 -13.34 17.19
CA ILE A 30 -3.46 -12.83 17.10
C ILE A 30 -2.99 -13.03 15.66
N LYS A 31 -2.79 -11.93 14.93
CA LYS A 31 -2.40 -11.98 13.51
C LYS A 31 -0.88 -11.85 13.37
N LEU A 32 -0.24 -12.89 12.84
CA LEU A 32 1.21 -12.97 12.60
C LEU A 32 1.55 -13.46 11.17
N ALA A 33 0.57 -13.48 10.27
CA ALA A 33 0.68 -14.14 8.96
C ALA A 33 1.10 -13.21 7.80
N SER A 34 1.29 -11.91 8.04
CA SER A 34 1.48 -10.91 6.98
C SER A 34 2.68 -9.97 7.17
N ASN A 35 3.60 -10.30 8.09
CA ASN A 35 4.77 -9.48 8.43
C ASN A 35 4.42 -8.04 8.86
N GLU A 36 3.23 -7.83 9.42
CA GLU A 36 2.81 -6.54 9.95
C GLU A 36 3.61 -6.17 11.20
N SER A 37 3.98 -4.89 11.34
CA SER A 37 4.63 -4.41 12.55
C SER A 37 3.65 -4.36 13.72
N PRO A 38 3.97 -4.93 14.89
CA PRO A 38 3.10 -4.86 16.07
C PRO A 38 3.10 -3.47 16.75
N MET A 39 4.04 -2.60 16.39
CA MET A 39 4.21 -1.29 17.05
C MET A 39 3.22 -0.23 16.55
N GLY A 40 2.56 -0.48 15.42
CA GLY A 40 1.78 0.54 14.72
C GLY A 40 2.67 1.59 14.02
N PRO A 41 2.04 2.57 13.35
CA PRO A 41 2.76 3.64 12.65
C PRO A 41 3.30 4.70 13.63
N SER A 42 4.30 5.46 13.18
CA SER A 42 4.83 6.61 13.92
C SER A 42 3.72 7.62 14.25
N PRO A 43 3.70 8.22 15.47
CA PRO A 43 2.76 9.29 15.80
C PRO A 43 2.80 10.47 14.82
N ALA A 44 3.98 10.81 14.29
CA ALA A 44 4.13 11.85 13.27
C ALA A 44 3.43 11.48 11.95
N ALA A 45 3.50 10.21 11.55
CA ALA A 45 2.80 9.72 10.35
C ALA A 45 1.28 9.76 10.53
N ILE A 46 0.78 9.43 11.72
CA ILE A 46 -0.65 9.54 12.05
C ILE A 46 -1.12 11.00 11.96
N ALA A 47 -0.34 11.94 12.51
CA ALA A 47 -0.67 13.37 12.47
C ALA A 47 -0.71 13.89 11.02
N ALA A 48 0.33 13.60 10.22
CA ALA A 48 0.39 14.00 8.82
C ALA A 48 -0.76 13.41 7.98
N ALA A 49 -1.14 12.16 8.22
CA ALA A 49 -2.27 11.54 7.54
C ALA A 49 -3.60 12.22 7.86
N LYS A 50 -3.82 12.62 9.13
CA LYS A 50 -5.02 13.36 9.54
C LYS A 50 -5.07 14.74 8.89
N GLU A 51 -3.97 15.48 8.94
CA GLU A 51 -3.86 16.80 8.30
C GLU A 51 -4.16 16.73 6.79
N ALA A 52 -3.61 15.72 6.10
CA ALA A 52 -3.89 15.51 4.68
C ALA A 52 -5.37 15.22 4.40
N ILE A 53 -6.04 14.45 5.27
CA ILE A 53 -7.48 14.19 5.16
C ILE A 53 -8.28 15.50 5.37
N ASP A 54 -7.93 16.28 6.38
CA ASP A 54 -8.62 17.53 6.72
C ASP A 54 -8.43 18.60 5.63
N ALA A 55 -7.30 18.58 4.91
CA ALA A 55 -7.04 19.45 3.76
C ALA A 55 -7.87 19.07 2.50
N GLY A 56 -8.47 17.88 2.48
CA GLY A 56 -9.33 17.40 1.40
C GLY A 56 -8.64 16.43 0.43
N LEU A 57 -9.42 15.48 -0.11
CA LEU A 57 -8.94 14.36 -0.94
C LEU A 57 -9.47 14.41 -2.39
N GLN A 58 -10.06 15.52 -2.82
CA GLN A 58 -10.65 15.69 -4.14
C GLN A 58 -9.62 15.88 -5.27
N LEU A 59 -8.38 16.25 -4.93
CA LEU A 59 -7.31 16.45 -5.91
C LEU A 59 -6.47 15.18 -6.04
N TYR A 60 -5.96 14.93 -7.24
CA TYR A 60 -4.94 13.91 -7.44
C TYR A 60 -3.66 14.26 -6.66
N PRO A 61 -2.93 13.25 -6.15
CA PRO A 61 -1.64 13.48 -5.50
C PRO A 61 -0.58 13.92 -6.51
N ASP A 62 0.58 14.37 -6.02
CA ASP A 62 1.76 14.59 -6.86
C ASP A 62 2.13 13.29 -7.59
N PRO A 63 2.09 13.27 -8.94
CA PRO A 63 2.34 12.06 -9.73
C PRO A 63 3.79 11.56 -9.64
N THR A 64 4.72 12.41 -9.20
CA THR A 64 6.15 12.10 -9.12
C THR A 64 6.62 11.70 -7.73
N CYS A 65 5.77 11.89 -6.72
CA CYS A 65 6.14 11.73 -5.31
C CYS A 65 7.41 12.53 -4.93
N SER A 66 7.59 13.72 -5.50
CA SER A 66 8.81 14.55 -5.41
C SER A 66 9.28 14.75 -3.97
N ALA A 67 8.39 15.18 -3.07
CA ALA A 67 8.70 15.40 -1.67
C ALA A 67 9.13 14.11 -0.94
N LEU A 68 8.51 12.96 -1.27
CA LEU A 68 8.87 11.67 -0.70
C LEU A 68 10.25 11.20 -1.20
N ARG A 69 10.51 11.32 -2.51
CA ARG A 69 11.81 10.96 -3.11
C ARG A 69 12.94 11.80 -2.49
N ALA A 70 12.74 13.11 -2.34
CA ALA A 70 13.70 13.99 -1.69
C ALA A 70 14.01 13.58 -0.24
N ALA A 71 12.98 13.30 0.56
CA ALA A 71 13.18 12.88 1.96
C ALA A 71 13.90 11.53 2.08
N ILE A 72 13.58 10.56 1.21
CA ILE A 72 14.29 9.27 1.15
C ILE A 72 15.76 9.49 0.72
N GLY A 73 15.98 10.34 -0.27
CA GLY A 73 17.31 10.70 -0.76
C GLY A 73 18.20 11.28 0.34
N GLU A 74 17.67 12.20 1.14
CA GLU A 74 18.37 12.78 2.29
C GLU A 74 18.72 11.72 3.35
N ILE A 75 17.78 10.84 3.70
CA ILE A 75 18.00 9.80 4.73
C ILE A 75 19.06 8.78 4.30
N HIS A 76 19.10 8.44 3.01
CA HIS A 76 19.94 7.37 2.48
C HIS A 76 21.18 7.85 1.72
N ASP A 77 21.39 9.17 1.63
CA ASP A 77 22.48 9.80 0.85
C ASP A 77 22.50 9.35 -0.62
N ILE A 78 21.33 9.39 -1.27
CA ILE A 78 21.15 9.03 -2.67
C ILE A 78 20.49 10.16 -3.45
N ASP A 79 20.80 10.26 -4.75
CA ASP A 79 20.12 11.18 -5.66
C ASP A 79 18.62 10.82 -5.73
N PRO A 80 17.70 11.75 -5.41
CA PRO A 80 16.26 11.50 -5.48
C PRO A 80 15.77 11.13 -6.89
N GLU A 81 16.53 11.40 -7.95
CA GLU A 81 16.19 11.03 -9.33
C GLU A 81 16.69 9.66 -9.79
N GLN A 82 17.48 8.96 -8.96
CA GLN A 82 17.88 7.56 -9.21
C GLN A 82 16.67 6.60 -9.15
#